data_AF-A0A0F9VBD4-F1
#
_entry.id   AF-A0A0F9VBD4-F1
#
_cell.length_a   1.000
_cell.length_b   1.000
_cell.length_c   1.000
_cell.angle_alpha   90.00
_cell.angle_beta   90.00
_cell.angle_gamma   90.00
#
_symmetry.space_group_name_H-M   'P 1'
#
loop_
_entity.id
_entity.type
_entity.pdbx_description
1 polymer ?
#
loop_
_entity_poly.entity_id
_entity_poly.type
_entity_poly.pdbx_seq_one_letter_code
_entity_poly.pdbx_strand_id
1 'polypeptide(L)'
;IYWVQETTIMLAGWITFLAIGVLYKRKEYIRIEYFVSFLNPTAQLALSFVIHLASLWALFIVVVYGVVLFEFQIGMKNETLQIADNFFYTPVIIGGISLFVTILYHFLETMQELRRAFSLRRGGAAL
;
A
#
# COMPACT_ATOMS: atom_id res chain seq x y z
N ILE A 1 -4.57 19.97 27.25
CA ILE A 1 -4.50 18.49 27.05
C ILE A 1 -4.99 18.13 25.65
N TYR A 2 -6.13 18.65 25.19
CA TYR A 2 -6.68 18.39 23.85
C TYR A 2 -5.73 18.69 22.67
N TRP A 3 -4.95 19.78 22.74
CA TRP A 3 -4.00 20.12 21.66
C TRP A 3 -2.90 19.06 21.47
N VAL A 4 -2.46 18.41 22.57
CA VAL A 4 -1.45 17.35 22.53
C VAL A 4 -2.04 16.11 21.86
N GLN A 5 -3.29 15.77 22.19
CA GLN A 5 -3.98 14.62 21.63
C GLN A 5 -4.15 14.76 20.11
N GLU A 6 -4.64 15.90 19.65
CA GLU A 6 -4.84 16.17 18.22
C GLU A 6 -3.52 16.16 17.43
N THR A 7 -2.47 16.80 17.97
CA THR A 7 -1.14 16.78 17.37
C THR A 7 -0.60 15.35 17.29
N THR A 8 -0.80 14.56 18.34
CA THR A 8 -0.37 13.15 18.39
C THR A 8 -1.08 12.32 17.34
N ILE A 9 -2.39 12.48 17.17
CA ILE A 9 -3.18 11.75 16.16
C ILE A 9 -2.70 12.11 14.74
N MET A 10 -2.49 13.39 14.47
CA MET A 10 -1.99 13.87 13.18
C MET A 10 -0.61 13.28 12.85
N LEU A 11 0.33 13.36 13.80
CA LEU A 11 1.68 12.83 13.63
C LEU A 11 1.71 11.30 13.57
N ALA A 12 0.83 10.62 14.30
CA ALA A 12 0.71 9.16 14.25
C ALA A 12 0.32 8.68 12.84
N GLY A 13 -0.56 9.41 12.14
CA GLY A 13 -0.88 9.14 10.73
C GLY A 13 0.37 9.19 9.84
N TRP A 14 1.14 10.28 9.93
CA TRP A 14 2.40 10.42 9.19
C TRP A 14 3.40 9.31 9.51
N ILE A 15 3.65 9.05 10.78
CA ILE A 15 4.60 8.02 11.22
C ILE A 15 4.17 6.64 10.72
N THR A 16 2.87 6.33 10.77
CA THR A 16 2.35 5.03 10.32
C THR A 16 2.65 4.81 8.83
N PHE A 17 2.30 5.77 7.97
CA PHE A 17 2.54 5.60 6.52
C PHE A 17 4.03 5.61 6.16
N LEU A 18 4.84 6.43 6.84
CA LEU A 18 6.29 6.40 6.66
C LEU A 18 6.89 5.07 7.10
N ALA A 19 6.45 4.52 8.25
CA ALA A 19 6.90 3.23 8.75
C ALA A 19 6.53 2.09 7.79
N ILE A 20 5.30 2.09 7.26
CA ILE A 20 4.86 1.09 6.29
C ILE A 20 5.73 1.18 5.02
N GLY A 21 6.03 2.38 4.51
CA GLY A 21 6.91 2.55 3.35
C GLY A 21 8.32 1.97 3.59
N VAL A 22 8.88 2.17 4.78
CA VAL A 22 10.18 1.58 5.17
C VAL A 22 10.11 0.06 5.27
N LEU A 23 9.05 -0.49 5.88
CA LEU A 23 8.83 -1.94 5.98
C LEU A 23 8.70 -2.57 4.59
N TYR A 24 7.98 -1.91 3.69
CA TYR A 24 7.82 -2.36 2.30
C TYR A 24 9.17 -2.44 1.59
N LYS A 25 10.01 -1.39 1.73
CA LYS A 25 11.35 -1.36 1.12
C LYS A 25 12.27 -2.46 1.64
N ARG A 26 12.12 -2.85 2.90
CA ARG A 26 12.92 -3.92 3.50
C ARG A 26 12.46 -5.33 3.11
N LYS A 27 11.39 -5.44 2.30
CA LYS A 27 10.74 -6.72 1.97
C LYS A 27 10.41 -7.53 3.22
N GLU A 28 10.14 -6.88 4.34
CA GLU A 28 9.83 -7.56 5.60
C GLU A 28 8.37 -8.03 5.63
N TYR A 29 7.94 -8.70 4.56
CA TYR A 29 6.71 -9.50 4.50
C TYR A 29 6.91 -10.87 5.16
N ILE A 30 7.81 -10.93 6.15
CA ILE A 30 8.36 -12.14 6.79
C ILE A 30 7.25 -13.14 7.15
N ARG A 31 6.08 -12.65 7.57
CA ARG A 31 4.98 -13.51 8.00
C ARG A 31 4.23 -14.17 6.84
N ILE A 32 4.02 -13.46 5.73
CA ILE A 32 3.34 -14.03 4.56
C ILE A 32 4.30 -14.98 3.83
N GLU A 33 5.57 -14.59 3.69
CA GLU A 33 6.60 -15.40 3.03
C GLU A 33 6.79 -16.76 3.71
N TYR A 34 6.73 -16.82 5.06
CA TYR A 34 6.83 -18.08 5.80
C TYR A 34 5.74 -19.08 5.40
N PHE A 35 4.47 -18.67 5.36
CA PHE A 35 3.37 -19.57 4.98
C PHE A 35 3.36 -19.88 3.48
N VAL A 36 3.73 -18.90 2.64
CA VAL A 36 3.80 -19.07 1.19
C VAL A 36 4.90 -20.07 0.82
N SER A 37 5.98 -20.16 1.59
CA SER A 37 7.11 -21.07 1.33
C SER A 37 6.74 -22.56 1.29
N PHE A 38 5.65 -22.96 1.95
CA PHE A 38 5.16 -24.34 1.96
C PHE A 38 4.36 -24.74 0.69
N LEU A 39 3.98 -23.76 -0.14
CA LEU A 39 3.18 -24.01 -1.34
C LEU A 39 4.06 -24.38 -2.54
N ASN A 40 3.50 -25.07 -3.53
CA ASN A 40 4.19 -25.31 -4.79
C ASN A 40 4.40 -23.98 -5.57
N PRO A 41 5.40 -23.88 -6.47
CA PRO A 41 5.76 -22.62 -7.13
C PRO A 41 4.60 -21.96 -7.88
N THR A 42 3.67 -22.75 -8.44
CA THR A 42 2.50 -22.23 -9.15
C THR A 42 1.46 -21.63 -8.20
N ALA A 43 1.22 -22.24 -7.05
CA ALA A 43 0.30 -21.74 -6.03
C ALA A 43 0.88 -20.51 -5.32
N GLN A 44 2.20 -20.48 -5.06
CA GLN A 44 2.88 -19.29 -4.52
C GLN A 44 2.66 -18.07 -5.41
N LEU A 45 2.84 -18.28 -6.71
CA LEU A 45 2.66 -17.24 -7.71
C LEU A 45 1.21 -16.75 -7.81
N ALA A 46 0.25 -17.67 -7.88
CA ALA A 46 -1.17 -17.32 -7.93
C ALA A 46 -1.59 -16.56 -6.67
N LEU A 47 -1.14 -17.00 -5.50
CA LEU A 47 -1.42 -16.35 -4.22
C LEU A 47 -0.77 -14.95 -4.16
N SER A 48 0.48 -14.81 -4.60
CA SER A 48 1.14 -13.52 -4.71
C SER A 48 0.34 -12.55 -5.58
N PHE A 49 -0.12 -13.00 -6.76
CA PHE A 49 -0.95 -12.20 -7.65
C PHE A 49 -2.24 -11.71 -6.97
N VAL A 50 -2.95 -12.61 -6.27
CA VAL A 50 -4.18 -12.28 -5.54
C VAL A 50 -3.91 -11.29 -4.41
N ILE A 51 -2.82 -11.46 -3.64
CA ILE A 51 -2.46 -10.56 -2.54
C ILE A 51 -2.14 -9.17 -3.06
N HIS A 52 -1.37 -9.05 -4.14
CA HIS A 52 -1.05 -7.75 -4.74
C HIS A 52 -2.32 -7.06 -5.25
N LEU A 53 -3.20 -7.79 -5.94
CA LEU A 53 -4.46 -7.24 -6.45
C LEU A 53 -5.38 -6.78 -5.31
N ALA A 54 -5.52 -7.59 -4.26
CA ALA A 54 -6.31 -7.24 -3.08
C ALA A 54 -5.72 -6.01 -2.35
N SER A 55 -4.40 -5.92 -2.24
CA SER A 55 -3.71 -4.79 -1.61
C SER A 55 -3.88 -3.50 -2.41
N LEU A 56 -3.76 -3.57 -3.75
CA LEU A 56 -4.02 -2.44 -4.65
C LEU A 56 -5.47 -1.97 -4.52
N TRP A 57 -6.43 -2.90 -4.52
CA TRP A 57 -7.85 -2.57 -4.36
C TRP A 57 -8.14 -1.90 -3.01
N ALA A 58 -7.61 -2.44 -1.92
CA ALA A 58 -7.76 -1.86 -0.59
C ALA A 58 -7.14 -0.46 -0.51
N LEU A 59 -5.92 -0.28 -1.02
CA LEU A 59 -5.26 1.03 -1.04
C LEU A 59 -5.99 2.04 -1.94
N PHE A 60 -6.55 1.59 -3.06
CA PHE A 60 -7.37 2.44 -3.92
C PHE A 60 -8.58 2.99 -3.16
N ILE A 61 -9.31 2.13 -2.43
CA ILE A 61 -10.43 2.55 -1.58
C ILE A 61 -9.94 3.55 -0.52
N VAL A 62 -8.85 3.24 0.19
CA VAL A 62 -8.30 4.11 1.24
C VAL A 62 -7.95 5.50 0.70
N VAL A 63 -7.31 5.58 -0.47
CA VAL A 63 -6.94 6.87 -1.08
C VAL A 63 -8.18 7.63 -1.54
N VAL A 64 -9.11 6.97 -2.24
CA VAL A 64 -10.33 7.62 -2.74
C VAL A 64 -11.16 8.18 -1.60
N TYR A 65 -11.44 7.37 -0.56
CA TYR A 65 -12.19 7.85 0.60
C TYR A 65 -11.38 8.86 1.42
N GLY A 66 -10.05 8.76 1.44
CA GLY A 66 -9.19 9.78 2.03
C GLY A 66 -9.38 11.15 1.37
N VAL A 67 -9.44 11.19 0.03
CA VAL A 67 -9.72 12.42 -0.73
C VAL A 67 -11.14 12.92 -0.48
N VAL A 68 -12.15 12.04 -0.50
CA VAL A 68 -13.55 12.42 -0.21
C VAL A 68 -13.67 13.03 1.18
N LEU A 69 -13.03 12.44 2.19
CA LEU A 69 -13.05 12.97 3.56
C LEU A 69 -12.25 14.27 3.68
N PHE A 70 -11.14 14.40 2.95
CA PHE A 70 -10.37 15.64 2.87
C PHE A 70 -11.25 16.77 2.33
N GLU A 71 -11.98 16.53 1.24
CA GLU A 71 -12.87 17.52 0.62
C GLU A 71 -14.07 17.86 1.52
N PHE A 72 -14.65 16.85 2.19
CA PHE A 72 -15.76 17.04 3.11
C PHE A 72 -15.39 17.94 4.30
N GLN A 73 -14.13 17.90 4.74
CA GLN A 73 -13.61 18.66 5.87
C GLN A 73 -13.08 20.05 5.45
N ILE A 74 -13.19 20.45 4.18
CA ILE A 74 -12.77 21.78 3.73
C ILE A 74 -13.64 22.84 4.43
N GLY A 75 -12.98 23.79 5.10
CA GLY A 75 -13.64 24.87 5.82
C GLY A 75 -14.00 24.55 7.27
N MET A 76 -13.90 23.28 7.69
CA MET A 76 -13.95 22.90 9.10
C MET A 76 -12.58 23.14 9.74
N LYS A 77 -12.59 23.79 10.90
CA LYS A 77 -11.40 24.01 11.71
C LYS A 77 -11.58 23.31 13.03
N ASN A 78 -10.49 22.70 13.47
CA ASN A 78 -10.40 22.16 14.80
C ASN A 78 -10.58 23.27 15.87
N GLU A 79 -11.40 23.00 16.88
CA GLU A 79 -11.69 23.95 17.98
C GLU A 79 -10.44 24.33 18.79
N THR A 80 -9.54 23.37 18.99
CA THR A 80 -8.34 23.51 19.82
C THR A 80 -7.13 24.01 19.02
N LEU A 81 -6.77 23.35 17.91
CA LEU A 81 -5.57 23.71 17.14
C LEU A 81 -5.80 24.82 16.10
N GLN A 82 -7.07 25.12 15.77
CA GLN A 82 -7.43 26.10 14.72
C GLN A 82 -6.84 25.79 13.34
N ILE A 83 -6.35 24.56 13.15
CA ILE A 83 -5.90 24.01 11.86
C ILE A 83 -7.13 23.42 11.15
N ALA A 84 -7.12 23.44 9.82
CA ALA A 84 -8.18 22.82 9.05
C ALA A 84 -8.15 21.28 9.23
N ASP A 85 -9.30 20.68 9.50
CA ASP A 85 -9.41 19.25 9.82
C ASP A 85 -9.03 18.35 8.65
N ASN A 86 -9.11 18.88 7.42
CA ASN A 86 -8.66 18.21 6.21
C ASN A 86 -7.16 17.81 6.28
N PHE A 87 -6.31 18.52 7.03
CA PHE A 87 -4.89 18.17 7.18
C PHE A 87 -4.68 16.79 7.82
N PHE A 88 -5.62 16.30 8.63
CA PHE A 88 -5.53 14.97 9.25
C PHE A 88 -5.61 13.83 8.22
N TYR A 89 -6.16 14.08 7.03
CA TYR A 89 -6.29 13.10 5.95
C TYR A 89 -5.12 13.13 4.98
N THR A 90 -4.28 14.17 5.03
CA THR A 90 -3.10 14.30 4.16
C THR A 90 -2.10 13.14 4.25
N PRO A 91 -1.80 12.55 5.44
CA PRO A 91 -0.88 11.42 5.52
C PRO A 91 -1.45 10.18 4.82
N VAL A 92 -2.77 9.99 4.91
CA VAL A 92 -3.49 8.85 4.29
C VAL A 92 -3.43 8.96 2.78
N ILE A 93 -3.67 10.15 2.23
CA ILE A 93 -3.63 10.38 0.78
C ILE A 93 -2.20 10.20 0.26
N ILE A 94 -1.24 10.92 0.83
CA ILE A 94 0.15 10.92 0.35
C ILE A 94 0.81 9.55 0.56
N GLY A 95 0.67 9.00 1.76
CA GLY A 95 1.19 7.68 2.10
C GLY A 95 0.50 6.55 1.33
N GLY A 96 -0.82 6.62 1.19
CA GLY A 96 -1.61 5.66 0.42
C GLY A 96 -1.21 5.63 -1.06
N ILE A 97 -1.04 6.80 -1.69
CA ILE A 97 -0.56 6.91 -3.08
C ILE A 97 0.86 6.34 -3.21
N SER A 98 1.76 6.71 -2.30
CA SER A 98 3.14 6.23 -2.33
C SER A 98 3.22 4.71 -2.22
N LEU A 99 2.45 4.12 -1.31
CA LEU A 99 2.34 2.66 -1.17
C LEU A 99 1.71 2.04 -2.41
N PHE A 100 0.61 2.60 -2.92
CA PHE A 100 -0.08 2.09 -4.11
C PHE A 100 0.87 1.98 -5.30
N VAL A 101 1.65 3.04 -5.58
CA VAL A 101 2.66 3.04 -6.65
C VAL A 101 3.73 1.97 -6.42
N THR A 102 4.16 1.79 -5.17
CA THR A 102 5.16 0.77 -4.81
C THR A 102 4.62 -0.66 -5.04
N ILE A 103 3.40 -0.96 -4.58
CA ILE A 103 2.77 -2.27 -4.80
C ILE A 103 2.56 -2.50 -6.30
N LEU A 104 2.13 -1.47 -7.03
CA LEU A 104 1.89 -1.56 -8.47
C LEU A 104 3.18 -1.88 -9.23
N TYR A 105 4.30 -1.26 -8.86
CA TYR A 105 5.60 -1.56 -9.43
C TYR A 105 5.98 -3.03 -9.24
N HIS A 106 5.88 -3.55 -8.01
CA HIS A 106 6.19 -4.96 -7.72
C HIS A 106 5.24 -5.95 -8.40
N PHE A 107 3.97 -5.58 -8.52
CA PHE A 107 2.98 -6.37 -9.25
C PHE A 107 3.35 -6.49 -10.73
N LEU A 108 3.71 -5.36 -11.37
CA LEU A 108 4.12 -5.34 -12.78
C LEU A 108 5.43 -6.11 -13.00
N GLU A 109 6.40 -5.99 -12.10
CA GLU A 109 7.65 -6.77 -12.12
C GLU A 109 7.36 -8.28 -12.10
N THR A 110 6.50 -8.73 -11.18
CA THR A 110 6.08 -10.14 -11.07
C THR A 110 5.41 -10.64 -12.36
N MET A 111 4.56 -9.82 -12.99
CA MET A 111 3.92 -10.18 -14.27
C MET A 111 4.94 -10.31 -15.42
N GLN A 112 5.97 -9.47 -15.44
CA GLN A 112 7.03 -9.52 -16.46
C GLN A 112 7.90 -10.77 -16.29
N GLU A 113 8.29 -11.11 -15.07
CA GLU A 113 9.05 -12.34 -14.77
C GLU A 113 8.29 -13.58 -15.22
N LEU A 114 6.97 -13.61 -14.96
CA LEU A 114 6.12 -14.69 -15.42
C LEU A 114 6.07 -14.83 -16.93
N ARG A 115 5.86 -13.70 -17.61
CA ARG A 115 5.80 -13.68 -19.07
C ARG A 115 7.10 -14.19 -19.69
N ARG A 116 8.25 -13.83 -19.10
CA ARG A 116 9.59 -14.31 -19.52
C ARG A 116 9.76 -15.81 -19.29
N ALA A 117 9.34 -16.31 -18.12
CA ALA A 117 9.39 -17.74 -17.81
C ALA A 117 8.55 -18.58 -18.80
N PHE A 118 7.35 -18.10 -19.14
CA PHE A 118 6.48 -18.77 -20.12
C PHE A 118 7.02 -18.67 -21.56
N SER A 119 7.67 -17.56 -21.96
CA SER A 119 8.24 -17.44 -23.31
C SER A 119 9.41 -18.39 -23.55
N LEU A 120 10.28 -18.57 -22.55
CA LEU A 120 11.42 -19.51 -22.64
C LEU A 120 10.97 -20.97 -22.75
N ARG A 121 9.90 -21.33 -22.02
CA ARG A 121 9.33 -22.68 -22.06
C ARG A 121 8.67 -23.01 -23.41
N ARG A 122 8.14 -22.02 -24.13
CA ARG A 122 7.63 -22.18 -25.50
C ARG A 122 8.75 -22.26 -26.55
N GLY A 123 9.87 -21.55 -26.35
CA GLY A 123 11.01 -21.59 -27.27
C GLY A 123 11.84 -22.89 -27.18
N GLY A 124 11.93 -23.50 -25.99
CA GLY A 124 12.68 -24.74 -25.77
C GLY A 124 11.98 -26.03 -26.24
N ALA A 125 10.69 -25.98 -26.59
CA ALA A 125 9.95 -27.13 -27.12
C ALA A 125 10.03 -27.27 -28.65
N ALA A 126 10.76 -26.36 -29.32
CA ALA A 126 10.93 -26.32 -30.77
C ALA A 126 12.29 -26.84 -31.26
N LEU A 127 13.08 -27.46 -30.37
CA LEU A 127 14.35 -28.15 -30.66
C LEU A 127 14.23 -29.62 -30.23
#